data_AF-A0A918PQU6-F1
#
_entry.id   AF-A0A918PQU6-F1
#
_cell.length_a   1.000
_cell.length_b   1.000
_cell.length_c   1.000
_cell.angle_alpha   90.00
_cell.angle_beta   90.00
_cell.angle_gamma   90.00
#
_symmetry.space_group_name_H-M   'P 1'
#
loop_
_entity.id
_entity.type
_entity.pdbx_description
1 polymer ?
#
loop_
_entity_poly.entity_id
_entity_poly.type
_entity_poly.pdbx_seq_one_letter_code
_entity_poly.pdbx_strand_id
1 'polypeptide(L)'
;MSDVVTSIHSGLKFLWLSLLAFGLSMACSSSEESPAYLELSSTNMDLLAEASQTIVMVKATGNWQLSSTLEWVEVSPSSGTGNAQVNLKTLANSGTAARKGELIITSGSLSKTLYINQDGRDYPDYYSPPNKEGMREITSLDMASQLGIGWNLGNSLEAIGGETAWGNPRVSPAMIAAVKAAGFSTVRIPVAWSRFTNASQYTIDPAWMARVEEVVGYVLDQEMNVILNMHWDGGWMQPTFAEQAEVNKRLEKMWIQIALHFRDYNDQLLFAGSNEVMVEGDYSTPKAENITVQNGFNQTFVNAIRSTGGRNTYRHLLVQAYNTNIDYAVAHLQLPEDTTEDRLMVEVHYYDPYEFALKETNEVLQWGKNATDSKQTAGWGEEEHAIHQFKKLKQTYVDKGVPVIIGEFGAIAKLDNSAHHEFRTYYIETIVQQMLNHDLVPIYWDNGHTGNYGFGLFDRDQAKTLYPAMIYSLTKH
;
A
#
# COMPACT_ATOMS: atom_id res chain seq x y z
N MET A 1 -33.79 -53.90 -1.14
CA MET A 1 -33.61 -54.18 -2.58
C MET A 1 -32.52 -53.24 -3.03
N SER A 2 -31.27 -53.59 -2.71
CA SER A 2 -30.37 -54.50 -3.45
C SER A 2 -29.41 -53.58 -4.20
N ASP A 3 -28.29 -53.22 -3.59
CA ASP A 3 -26.99 -53.94 -3.61
C ASP A 3 -26.08 -53.04 -4.47
N VAL A 4 -24.91 -52.55 -4.07
CA VAL A 4 -23.78 -53.11 -3.29
C VAL A 4 -23.10 -51.88 -2.63
N VAL A 5 -23.11 -51.66 -1.32
CA VAL A 5 -22.41 -52.26 -0.16
C VAL A 5 -20.88 -52.08 -0.14
N THR A 6 -20.50 -51.21 0.80
CA THR A 6 -19.22 -50.87 1.45
C THR A 6 -18.50 -52.00 2.20
N SER A 7 -17.17 -51.91 2.34
CA SER A 7 -16.40 -52.28 3.56
C SER A 7 -14.98 -51.70 3.43
N ILE A 8 -14.34 -50.95 4.33
CA ILE A 8 -14.19 -50.95 5.80
C ILE A 8 -13.23 -52.04 6.33
N HIS A 9 -12.10 -51.53 6.87
CA HIS A 9 -11.32 -51.91 8.06
C HIS A 9 -10.82 -53.33 8.35
N SER A 10 -9.76 -53.30 9.17
CA SER A 10 -9.29 -54.28 10.16
C SER A 10 -8.27 -55.28 9.62
N GLY A 11 -7.12 -55.44 10.29
CA GLY A 11 -7.01 -56.07 11.61
C GLY A 11 -6.58 -57.52 11.37
N LEU A 12 -5.90 -58.28 12.21
CA LEU A 12 -5.53 -58.31 13.63
C LEU A 12 -4.30 -59.27 13.64
N LYS A 13 -3.25 -59.00 14.40
CA LYS A 13 -2.97 -59.57 15.74
C LYS A 13 -3.10 -61.10 15.91
N PHE A 14 -2.13 -61.59 16.71
CA PHE A 14 -2.09 -62.83 17.52
C PHE A 14 -1.58 -64.12 16.84
N LEU A 15 -0.88 -65.08 17.47
CA LEU A 15 -0.51 -65.34 18.88
C LEU A 15 0.62 -66.42 18.86
N TRP A 16 1.66 -66.24 19.67
CA TRP A 16 2.43 -67.21 20.50
C TRP A 16 3.03 -68.51 19.91
N LEU A 17 4.28 -68.78 20.30
CA LEU A 17 4.57 -69.95 21.13
C LEU A 17 5.80 -69.73 22.03
N SER A 18 5.62 -70.10 23.29
CA SER A 18 6.51 -70.03 24.46
C SER A 18 7.64 -71.07 24.43
N LEU A 19 8.78 -70.79 25.08
CA LEU A 19 9.27 -71.50 26.29
C LEU A 19 10.73 -71.16 26.66
N LEU A 20 10.90 -70.99 27.98
CA LEU A 20 11.95 -71.52 28.87
C LEU A 20 12.82 -70.48 29.60
N ALA A 21 12.54 -70.40 30.91
CA ALA A 21 13.36 -69.80 31.94
C ALA A 21 14.44 -70.78 32.38
N PHE A 22 15.67 -70.29 32.56
CA PHE A 22 16.49 -70.44 33.79
C PHE A 22 17.87 -69.79 33.59
N GLY A 23 18.38 -69.13 34.64
CA GLY A 23 19.81 -68.83 34.77
C GLY A 23 20.16 -67.40 35.15
N LEU A 24 19.95 -67.04 36.42
CA LEU A 24 20.73 -65.97 37.04
C LEU A 24 22.21 -66.39 37.05
N SER A 25 23.06 -65.57 36.42
CA SER A 25 24.45 -65.44 36.84
C SER A 25 24.77 -63.95 36.90
N MET A 26 25.10 -63.48 38.11
CA MET A 26 25.76 -62.20 38.31
C MET A 26 27.12 -62.29 37.64
N ALA A 27 27.29 -61.57 36.54
CA ALA A 27 28.58 -61.19 36.03
C ALA A 27 28.69 -59.67 36.24
N CYS A 28 29.52 -59.25 37.19
CA CYS A 28 30.02 -57.88 37.23
C CYS A 28 30.84 -57.66 35.96
N SER A 29 30.22 -57.19 34.88
CA SER A 29 30.97 -56.52 33.82
C SER A 29 31.30 -55.14 34.39
N SER A 30 32.58 -54.88 34.61
CA SER A 30 33.08 -53.51 34.68
C SER A 30 32.51 -52.76 33.47
N SER A 31 31.61 -51.81 33.72
CA SER A 31 31.13 -50.91 32.69
C SER A 31 32.33 -50.09 32.24
N GLU A 32 32.99 -50.52 31.16
CA GLU A 32 33.83 -49.61 30.40
C GLU A 32 32.90 -48.49 29.93
N GLU A 33 32.92 -47.37 30.65
CA GLU A 33 32.26 -46.16 30.21
C GLU A 33 32.79 -45.85 28.81
N SER A 34 31.90 -45.82 27.83
CA SER A 34 32.26 -45.43 26.47
C SER A 34 32.97 -44.07 26.53
N PRO A 35 34.10 -43.90 25.81
CA PRO A 35 34.89 -42.68 25.90
C PRO A 35 34.02 -41.46 25.60
N ALA A 36 34.22 -40.38 26.35
CA ALA A 36 33.47 -39.15 26.14
C ALA A 36 33.66 -38.65 24.70
N TYR A 37 32.57 -38.40 23.99
CA TYR A 37 32.63 -37.81 22.65
C TYR A 37 31.58 -36.70 22.48
N LEU A 38 31.88 -35.79 21.57
CA LEU A 38 31.00 -34.71 21.14
C LEU A 38 31.21 -34.47 19.64
N GLU A 39 30.14 -34.65 18.86
CA GLU A 39 30.12 -34.45 17.41
C GLU A 39 28.90 -33.65 16.99
N LEU A 40 29.03 -32.93 15.88
CA LEU A 40 27.96 -32.19 15.24
C LEU A 40 27.72 -32.78 13.84
N SER A 41 26.48 -32.78 13.36
CA SER A 41 26.18 -33.16 11.96
C SER A 41 26.84 -32.23 10.94
N SER A 42 27.11 -30.98 11.33
CA SER A 42 27.90 -30.03 10.56
C SER A 42 28.72 -29.13 11.48
N THR A 43 29.87 -28.67 10.99
CA THR A 43 30.71 -27.64 11.63
C THR A 43 30.63 -26.29 10.92
N ASN A 44 30.02 -26.23 9.74
CA ASN A 44 29.79 -25.01 8.98
C ASN A 44 28.36 -24.97 8.45
N MET A 45 27.81 -23.77 8.33
CA MET A 45 26.48 -23.55 7.83
C MET A 45 26.45 -22.26 7.03
N ASP A 46 26.22 -22.39 5.72
CA ASP A 46 26.00 -21.26 4.82
C ASP A 46 24.49 -21.07 4.64
N LEU A 47 24.01 -19.89 4.96
CA LEU A 47 22.60 -19.50 4.92
C LEU A 47 22.43 -18.34 3.96
N LEU A 48 21.31 -18.31 3.25
CA LEU A 48 20.90 -17.15 2.49
C LEU A 48 20.55 -15.97 3.42
N ALA A 49 20.45 -14.78 2.85
CA ALA A 49 20.15 -13.57 3.60
C ALA A 49 18.78 -13.59 4.29
N GLU A 50 17.83 -14.41 3.83
CA GLU A 50 16.51 -14.53 4.44
C GLU A 50 16.55 -15.18 5.84
N ALA A 51 15.52 -14.90 6.63
CA ALA A 51 15.28 -15.63 7.87
C ALA A 51 15.05 -17.11 7.55
N SER A 52 15.70 -18.00 8.29
CA SER A 52 15.60 -19.44 8.04
C SER A 52 15.60 -20.24 9.33
N GLN A 53 15.06 -21.46 9.26
CA GLN A 53 15.13 -22.43 10.34
C GLN A 53 15.81 -23.71 9.84
N THR A 54 16.75 -24.22 10.61
CA THR A 54 17.57 -25.39 10.27
C THR A 54 17.88 -26.23 11.51
N ILE A 55 18.33 -27.46 11.30
CA ILE A 55 18.57 -28.44 12.36
C ILE A 55 20.04 -28.86 12.34
N VAL A 56 20.65 -28.88 13.53
CA VAL A 56 21.96 -29.50 13.77
C VAL A 56 21.79 -30.65 14.75
N MET A 57 22.33 -31.81 14.39
CA MET A 57 22.37 -32.96 15.29
C MET A 57 23.60 -32.83 16.20
N VAL A 58 23.37 -32.81 17.51
CA VAL A 58 24.42 -33.00 18.51
C VAL A 58 24.46 -34.48 18.84
N LYS A 59 25.63 -35.10 18.74
CA LYS A 59 25.86 -36.45 19.27
C LYS A 59 26.86 -36.37 20.42
N ALA A 60 26.48 -36.87 21.58
CA ALA A 60 27.31 -36.82 22.78
C ALA A 60 27.03 -38.02 23.68
N THR A 61 28.00 -38.40 24.51
CA THR A 61 27.77 -39.38 25.60
C THR A 61 27.27 -38.75 26.89
N GLY A 62 27.44 -37.43 27.05
CA GLY A 62 27.15 -36.70 28.29
C GLY A 62 26.21 -35.51 28.11
N ASN A 63 26.13 -34.71 29.17
CA ASN A 63 25.41 -33.44 29.15
C ASN A 63 26.19 -32.42 28.33
N TRP A 64 25.50 -31.70 27.46
CA TRP A 64 26.06 -30.65 26.63
C TRP A 64 25.30 -29.34 26.81
N GLN A 65 25.98 -28.23 26.56
CA GLN A 65 25.42 -26.89 26.58
C GLN A 65 25.95 -26.09 25.39
N LEU A 66 25.09 -25.26 24.81
CA LEU A 66 25.38 -24.38 23.71
C LEU A 66 25.45 -22.94 24.22
N SER A 67 26.51 -22.24 23.82
CA SER A 67 26.69 -20.81 24.07
C SER A 67 26.70 -20.07 22.73
N SER A 68 25.88 -19.02 22.64
CA SER A 68 25.77 -18.11 21.50
C SER A 68 25.91 -16.69 21.99
N THR A 69 26.70 -15.88 21.30
CA THR A 69 26.68 -14.41 21.43
C THR A 69 25.98 -13.75 20.25
N LEU A 70 25.36 -14.53 19.37
CA LEU A 70 24.74 -14.07 18.14
C LEU A 70 23.29 -13.65 18.42
N GLU A 71 23.03 -12.34 18.46
CA GLU A 71 21.68 -11.79 18.65
C GLU A 71 20.72 -12.16 17.50
N TRP A 72 21.26 -12.57 16.34
CA TRP A 72 20.50 -12.95 15.15
C TRP A 72 20.30 -14.47 15.00
N VAL A 73 20.69 -15.28 16.00
CA VAL A 73 20.48 -16.74 16.02
C VAL A 73 19.84 -17.18 17.33
N GLU A 74 18.62 -17.70 17.24
CA GLU A 74 17.91 -18.36 18.33
C GLU A 74 18.14 -19.88 18.26
N VAL A 75 18.39 -20.53 19.40
CA VAL A 75 18.72 -21.95 19.49
C VAL A 75 17.78 -22.68 20.45
N SER A 76 17.28 -23.87 20.06
CA SER A 76 16.40 -24.66 20.93
C SER A 76 16.51 -26.18 20.67
N PRO A 77 16.84 -27.00 21.69
CA PRO A 77 17.21 -26.62 23.05
C PRO A 77 18.66 -26.11 23.13
N SER A 78 18.97 -25.23 24.08
CA SER A 78 20.33 -24.70 24.32
C SER A 78 21.20 -25.61 25.20
N SER A 79 20.66 -26.71 25.69
CA SER A 79 21.38 -27.76 26.44
C SER A 79 20.63 -29.08 26.36
N GLY A 80 21.31 -30.19 26.59
CA GLY A 80 20.67 -31.50 26.63
C GLY A 80 21.61 -32.61 27.10
N THR A 81 21.11 -33.85 27.02
CA THR A 81 21.86 -35.04 27.41
C THR A 81 21.85 -36.03 26.26
N GLY A 82 23.02 -36.57 25.92
CA GLY A 82 23.12 -37.53 24.84
C GLY A 82 22.88 -36.91 23.46
N ASN A 83 22.42 -37.72 22.52
CA ASN A 83 22.10 -37.26 21.17
C ASN A 83 20.83 -36.42 21.15
N ALA A 84 20.85 -35.28 20.44
CA ALA A 84 19.73 -34.38 20.34
C ALA A 84 19.67 -33.64 19.00
N GLN A 85 18.47 -33.18 18.66
CA GLN A 85 18.23 -32.20 17.60
C GLN A 85 18.22 -30.81 18.20
N VAL A 86 19.00 -29.90 17.63
CA VAL A 86 19.00 -28.48 17.96
C VAL A 86 18.44 -27.72 16.76
N ASN A 87 17.31 -27.04 16.97
CA ASN A 87 16.76 -26.09 16.01
C ASN A 87 17.52 -24.78 16.13
N LEU A 88 17.95 -24.25 14.98
CA LEU A 88 18.56 -22.94 14.82
C LEU A 88 17.60 -22.10 13.99
N LYS A 89 17.15 -20.97 14.54
CA LYS A 89 16.34 -19.98 13.84
C LYS A 89 17.16 -18.71 13.67
N THR A 90 17.33 -18.26 12.43
CA THR A 90 18.10 -17.07 12.11
C THR A 90 17.17 -15.92 11.70
N LEU A 91 17.50 -14.70 12.13
CA LEU A 91 16.88 -13.49 11.59
C LEU A 91 17.39 -13.26 10.15
N ALA A 92 16.65 -12.50 9.34
CA ALA A 92 17.15 -12.07 8.04
C ALA A 92 18.36 -11.13 8.21
N ASN A 93 19.31 -11.19 7.29
CA ASN A 93 20.38 -10.22 7.15
C ASN A 93 19.91 -9.10 6.23
N SER A 94 19.55 -7.95 6.81
CA SER A 94 19.08 -6.78 6.05
C SER A 94 20.22 -6.01 5.36
N GLY A 95 21.48 -6.27 5.74
CA GLY A 95 22.65 -5.65 5.14
C GLY A 95 23.14 -6.38 3.90
N THR A 96 23.87 -5.65 3.04
CA THR A 96 24.51 -6.20 1.83
C THR A 96 25.79 -6.98 2.11
N ALA A 97 26.37 -6.80 3.29
CA ALA A 97 27.54 -7.57 3.72
C ALA A 97 27.09 -8.90 4.35
N ALA A 98 27.76 -9.99 3.96
CA ALA A 98 27.62 -11.25 4.66
C ALA A 98 28.04 -11.08 6.13
N ARG A 99 27.33 -11.77 7.02
CA ARG A 99 27.63 -11.78 8.46
C ARG A 99 28.01 -13.20 8.90
N LYS A 100 28.91 -13.27 9.87
CA LYS A 100 29.45 -14.53 10.38
C LYS A 100 29.30 -14.60 11.88
N GLY A 101 29.16 -15.80 12.40
CA GLY A 101 29.05 -16.08 13.81
C GLY A 101 29.48 -17.49 14.14
N GLU A 102 29.68 -17.75 15.42
CA GLU A 102 30.01 -19.08 15.93
C GLU A 102 29.12 -19.46 17.10
N LEU A 103 28.74 -20.73 17.13
CA LEU A 103 28.09 -21.37 18.27
C LEU A 103 29.04 -22.39 18.87
N ILE A 104 29.30 -22.28 20.17
CA ILE A 104 30.21 -23.18 20.86
C ILE A 104 29.37 -24.16 21.69
N ILE A 105 29.52 -25.45 21.38
CA ILE A 105 28.90 -26.55 22.10
C ILE A 105 29.97 -27.20 22.98
N THR A 106 29.69 -27.34 24.26
CA THR A 106 30.59 -27.94 25.25
C THR A 106 29.96 -29.13 25.94
N SER A 107 30.73 -30.20 26.17
CA SER A 107 30.35 -31.38 26.94
C SER A 107 31.54 -31.82 27.79
N GLY A 108 31.53 -31.46 29.09
CA GLY A 108 32.71 -31.63 29.95
C GLY A 108 33.89 -30.80 29.45
N SER A 109 35.03 -31.44 29.17
CA SER A 109 36.21 -30.79 28.58
C SER A 109 36.20 -30.74 27.05
N LEU A 110 35.20 -31.35 26.40
CA LEU A 110 35.08 -31.36 24.95
C LEU A 110 34.37 -30.10 24.46
N SER A 111 34.82 -29.57 23.32
CA SER A 111 34.21 -28.43 22.66
C SER A 111 34.15 -28.66 21.15
N LYS A 112 33.04 -28.23 20.54
CA LYS A 112 32.85 -28.16 19.08
C LYS A 112 32.27 -26.81 18.72
N THR A 113 32.79 -26.22 17.65
CA THR A 113 32.30 -24.96 17.09
C THR A 113 31.49 -25.24 15.84
N LEU A 114 30.30 -24.65 15.76
CA LEU A 114 29.54 -24.50 14.54
C LEU A 114 29.71 -23.07 14.03
N TYR A 115 30.34 -22.91 12.87
CA TYR A 115 30.42 -21.64 12.18
C TYR A 115 29.16 -21.42 11.35
N ILE A 116 28.56 -20.24 11.50
CA ILE A 116 27.39 -19.81 10.74
C ILE A 116 27.80 -18.62 9.88
N ASN A 117 27.64 -18.76 8.58
CA ASN A 117 27.82 -17.71 7.59
C ASN A 117 26.45 -17.43 6.97
N GLN A 118 25.99 -16.18 7.04
CA GLN A 118 24.74 -15.76 6.42
C GLN A 118 25.05 -14.71 5.36
N ASP A 119 24.62 -14.96 4.13
CA ASP A 119 24.85 -14.07 3.01
C ASP A 119 24.28 -12.67 3.26
N GLY A 120 24.88 -11.68 2.60
CA GLY A 120 24.29 -10.35 2.50
C GLY A 120 23.10 -10.39 1.57
N ARG A 121 22.13 -9.51 1.78
CA ARG A 121 20.99 -9.40 0.87
C ARG A 121 21.44 -8.85 -0.48
N ASP A 122 21.07 -9.55 -1.54
CA ASP A 122 21.24 -9.08 -2.91
C ASP A 122 20.15 -8.05 -3.20
N TYR A 123 20.56 -6.86 -3.60
CA TYR A 123 19.67 -5.76 -3.95
C TYR A 123 20.01 -5.26 -5.36
N PRO A 124 19.02 -4.78 -6.12
CA PRO A 124 19.28 -4.14 -7.41
C PRO A 124 20.28 -2.98 -7.28
N ASP A 125 21.07 -2.72 -8.34
CA ASP A 125 22.10 -1.67 -8.35
C ASP A 125 21.57 -0.26 -7.97
N TYR A 126 20.27 -0.02 -8.17
CA TYR A 126 19.63 1.25 -7.85
C TYR A 126 19.17 1.38 -6.38
N TYR A 127 19.21 0.30 -5.61
CA TYR A 127 18.81 0.30 -4.20
C TYR A 127 19.73 1.20 -3.37
N SER A 128 19.13 1.96 -2.46
CA SER A 128 19.85 2.66 -1.40
C SER A 128 19.39 2.14 -0.04
N PRO A 129 20.28 1.96 0.95
CA PRO A 129 19.86 1.68 2.32
C PRO A 129 18.82 2.69 2.84
N PRO A 130 17.93 2.31 3.79
CA PRO A 130 16.91 3.20 4.32
C PRO A 130 17.50 4.51 4.85
N ASN A 131 16.88 5.64 4.52
CA ASN A 131 17.28 6.97 4.95
C ASN A 131 16.08 7.70 5.59
N LYS A 132 16.22 8.08 6.86
CA LYS A 132 15.17 8.79 7.61
C LYS A 132 15.28 10.31 7.58
N GLU A 133 16.33 10.87 6.97
CA GLU A 133 16.48 12.32 6.88
C GLU A 133 15.28 12.95 6.16
N GLY A 134 14.65 13.95 6.78
CA GLY A 134 13.42 14.57 6.25
C GLY A 134 12.16 13.69 6.32
N MET A 135 12.24 12.49 6.88
CA MET A 135 11.09 11.59 7.09
C MET A 135 10.75 11.58 8.57
N ARG A 136 9.68 12.25 8.98
CA ARG A 136 9.27 12.34 10.38
C ARG A 136 8.84 10.96 10.89
N GLU A 137 9.05 10.72 12.18
CA GLU A 137 8.59 9.51 12.87
C GLU A 137 7.09 9.63 13.21
N ILE A 138 6.25 9.76 12.18
CA ILE A 138 4.79 9.87 12.28
C ILE A 138 4.13 8.72 11.55
N THR A 139 2.99 8.25 12.04
CA THR A 139 2.19 7.26 11.31
C THR A 139 1.51 7.91 10.10
N SER A 140 1.04 7.10 9.15
CA SER A 140 0.14 7.60 8.10
C SER A 140 -1.12 8.24 8.68
N LEU A 141 -1.64 7.76 9.82
CA LEU A 141 -2.80 8.37 10.47
C LEU A 141 -2.49 9.80 10.96
N ASP A 142 -1.33 9.99 11.60
CA ASP A 142 -0.88 11.32 12.02
C ASP A 142 -0.59 12.23 10.83
N MET A 143 -0.02 11.68 9.75
CA MET A 143 0.20 12.43 8.51
C MET A 143 -1.13 12.87 7.89
N ALA A 144 -2.14 11.99 7.85
CA ALA A 144 -3.46 12.31 7.31
C ALA A 144 -4.12 13.48 8.05
N SER A 145 -3.95 13.57 9.37
CA SER A 145 -4.45 14.71 10.17
C SER A 145 -3.83 16.07 9.78
N GLN A 146 -2.69 16.06 9.07
CA GLN A 146 -1.96 17.24 8.62
C GLN A 146 -2.15 17.55 7.14
N LEU A 147 -2.84 16.68 6.38
CA LEU A 147 -3.13 16.91 4.97
C LEU A 147 -4.15 18.04 4.76
N GLY A 148 -5.03 18.27 5.73
CA GLY A 148 -6.08 19.29 5.67
C GLY A 148 -7.01 19.09 4.49
N ILE A 149 -7.54 20.18 3.93
CA ILE A 149 -8.35 20.16 2.72
C ILE A 149 -7.44 20.22 1.50
N GLY A 150 -7.61 19.26 0.59
CA GLY A 150 -6.83 19.16 -0.63
C GLY A 150 -7.53 19.73 -1.86
N TRP A 151 -6.74 19.95 -2.91
CA TRP A 151 -7.19 20.38 -4.24
C TRP A 151 -6.51 19.54 -5.31
N ASN A 152 -7.27 19.03 -6.28
CA ASN A 152 -6.72 18.32 -7.43
C ASN A 152 -6.30 19.30 -8.53
N LEU A 153 -5.10 19.11 -9.06
CA LEU A 153 -4.65 19.73 -10.30
C LEU A 153 -5.20 18.96 -11.51
N GLY A 154 -6.53 18.86 -11.60
CA GLY A 154 -7.21 18.07 -12.62
C GLY A 154 -7.08 18.65 -14.02
N ASN A 155 -7.25 17.79 -15.01
CA ASN A 155 -7.14 18.01 -16.45
C ASN A 155 -5.87 18.79 -16.88
N SER A 156 -4.75 18.55 -16.21
CA SER A 156 -3.45 19.17 -16.48
C SER A 156 -2.42 18.10 -16.86
N LEU A 157 -1.62 17.60 -15.93
CA LEU A 157 -0.53 16.67 -16.24
C LEU A 157 -1.01 15.27 -16.63
N GLU A 158 -2.27 14.92 -16.37
CA GLU A 158 -2.93 13.71 -16.85
C GLU A 158 -3.58 13.85 -18.24
N ALA A 159 -3.62 15.05 -18.81
CA ALA A 159 -4.28 15.28 -20.08
C ALA A 159 -3.61 14.49 -21.22
N ILE A 160 -4.38 13.59 -21.84
CA ILE A 160 -3.91 12.83 -22.99
C ILE A 160 -3.71 13.78 -24.17
N GLY A 161 -2.45 14.00 -24.53
CA GLY A 161 -2.11 15.09 -25.44
C GLY A 161 -0.90 15.90 -25.00
N GLY A 162 -0.64 15.92 -23.69
CA GLY A 162 0.30 16.82 -23.02
C GLY A 162 -0.46 17.77 -22.09
N GLU A 163 0.28 18.43 -21.19
CA GLU A 163 -0.24 19.23 -20.07
C GLU A 163 -1.37 20.21 -20.42
N THR A 164 -1.39 20.76 -21.63
CA THR A 164 -2.38 21.77 -22.06
C THR A 164 -3.44 21.23 -23.00
N ALA A 165 -3.49 19.91 -23.24
CA ALA A 165 -4.32 19.33 -24.28
C ALA A 165 -5.82 19.32 -23.97
N TRP A 166 -6.19 19.39 -22.68
CA TRP A 166 -7.58 19.45 -22.23
C TRP A 166 -8.01 20.88 -21.85
N GLY A 167 -7.35 21.90 -22.40
CA GLY A 167 -7.78 23.29 -22.32
C GLY A 167 -7.20 24.10 -21.16
N ASN A 168 -6.50 23.46 -20.22
CA ASN A 168 -5.81 24.16 -19.14
C ASN A 168 -4.49 24.79 -19.61
N PRO A 169 -4.07 25.93 -19.02
CA PRO A 169 -2.74 26.47 -19.25
C PRO A 169 -1.69 25.59 -18.59
N ARG A 170 -0.43 25.78 -19.01
CA ARG A 170 0.72 25.19 -18.32
C ARG A 170 0.73 25.67 -16.87
N VAL A 171 0.87 24.75 -15.93
CA VAL A 171 0.86 25.01 -14.49
C VAL A 171 2.00 25.96 -14.13
N SER A 172 1.67 26.98 -13.35
CA SER A 172 2.62 28.03 -12.93
C SER A 172 2.79 28.06 -11.41
N PRO A 173 3.93 28.57 -10.90
CA PRO A 173 4.09 28.81 -9.47
C PRO A 173 3.01 29.72 -8.89
N ALA A 174 2.59 30.75 -9.65
CA ALA A 174 1.56 31.68 -9.24
C ALA A 174 0.21 30.99 -9.01
N MET A 175 -0.14 29.99 -9.85
CA MET A 175 -1.33 29.19 -9.67
C MET A 175 -1.28 28.42 -8.34
N ILE A 176 -0.17 27.73 -8.06
CA ILE A 176 -0.03 26.95 -6.82
C ILE A 176 -0.01 27.86 -5.58
N ALA A 177 0.60 29.04 -5.66
CA ALA A 177 0.54 30.05 -4.61
C ALA A 177 -0.89 30.55 -4.36
N ALA A 178 -1.71 30.71 -5.41
CA ALA A 178 -3.13 31.06 -5.27
C ALA A 178 -3.93 29.95 -4.58
N VAL A 179 -3.62 28.68 -4.86
CA VAL A 179 -4.21 27.51 -4.15
C VAL A 179 -3.86 27.55 -2.66
N LYS A 180 -2.59 27.79 -2.30
CA LYS A 180 -2.17 27.97 -0.90
C LYS A 180 -2.89 29.13 -0.23
N ALA A 181 -2.94 30.29 -0.88
CA ALA A 181 -3.58 31.49 -0.35
C ALA A 181 -5.09 31.31 -0.13
N ALA A 182 -5.73 30.40 -0.86
CA ALA A 182 -7.12 30.02 -0.68
C ALA A 182 -7.37 29.10 0.53
N GLY A 183 -6.32 28.61 1.19
CA GLY A 183 -6.40 27.79 2.41
C GLY A 183 -6.27 26.28 2.19
N PHE A 184 -5.95 25.84 0.97
CA PHE A 184 -5.64 24.43 0.73
C PHE A 184 -4.24 24.08 1.27
N SER A 185 -4.09 22.86 1.78
CA SER A 185 -2.84 22.37 2.40
C SER A 185 -2.19 21.21 1.63
N THR A 186 -2.93 20.61 0.70
CA THR A 186 -2.48 19.47 -0.11
C THR A 186 -2.88 19.67 -1.57
N VAL A 187 -1.98 19.36 -2.50
CA VAL A 187 -2.27 19.28 -3.93
C VAL A 187 -2.12 17.83 -4.39
N ARG A 188 -3.20 17.24 -4.88
CA ARG A 188 -3.14 15.98 -5.63
C ARG A 188 -2.83 16.31 -7.09
N ILE A 189 -1.81 15.67 -7.65
CA ILE A 189 -1.32 15.90 -8.99
C ILE A 189 -1.58 14.61 -9.81
N PRO A 190 -2.71 14.54 -10.51
CA PRO A 190 -2.94 13.55 -11.54
C PRO A 190 -1.87 13.62 -12.63
N VAL A 191 -1.23 12.50 -12.98
CA VAL A 191 -0.22 12.48 -14.07
C VAL A 191 -0.43 11.31 -15.02
N ALA A 192 -0.35 11.61 -16.31
CA ALA A 192 -0.28 10.64 -17.41
C ALA A 192 1.19 10.46 -17.78
N TRP A 193 1.64 9.21 -17.87
CA TRP A 193 3.03 8.88 -18.11
C TRP A 193 3.21 8.11 -19.42
N SER A 194 2.20 7.34 -19.84
CA SER A 194 2.23 6.36 -20.91
C SER A 194 2.78 6.88 -22.22
N ARG A 195 2.27 8.03 -22.68
CA ARG A 195 2.69 8.65 -23.93
C ARG A 195 4.16 9.09 -23.90
N PHE A 196 4.67 9.37 -22.72
CA PHE A 196 6.03 9.79 -22.46
C PHE A 196 6.90 8.60 -22.07
N THR A 197 6.53 7.37 -22.47
CA THR A 197 7.37 6.20 -22.26
C THR A 197 7.85 5.60 -23.57
N ASN A 198 9.05 5.00 -23.55
CA ASN A 198 9.43 4.05 -24.58
C ASN A 198 8.52 2.81 -24.49
N ALA A 199 7.79 2.48 -25.56
CA ALA A 199 6.75 1.45 -25.52
C ALA A 199 7.22 0.03 -25.15
N SER A 200 8.50 -0.33 -25.36
CA SER A 200 9.01 -1.67 -25.04
C SER A 200 9.72 -1.74 -23.68
N GLN A 201 10.31 -0.63 -23.25
CA GLN A 201 11.08 -0.58 -22.00
C GLN A 201 10.35 0.10 -20.85
N TYR A 202 9.27 0.83 -21.14
CA TYR A 202 8.55 1.74 -20.25
C TYR A 202 9.43 2.83 -19.64
N THR A 203 10.53 3.19 -20.29
CA THR A 203 11.41 4.28 -19.87
C THR A 203 10.70 5.61 -20.05
N ILE A 204 10.54 6.37 -18.97
CA ILE A 204 9.90 7.69 -18.96
C ILE A 204 10.84 8.72 -19.59
N ASP A 205 10.31 9.59 -20.44
CA ASP A 205 11.00 10.71 -21.06
C ASP A 205 11.55 11.62 -19.94
N PRO A 206 12.89 11.81 -19.87
CA PRO A 206 13.49 12.65 -18.84
C PRO A 206 12.95 14.09 -18.83
N ALA A 207 12.56 14.64 -19.98
CA ALA A 207 11.97 15.97 -20.06
C ALA A 207 10.58 16.02 -19.40
N TRP A 208 9.81 14.94 -19.53
CA TRP A 208 8.52 14.82 -18.85
C TRP A 208 8.68 14.63 -17.35
N MET A 209 9.60 13.75 -16.92
CA MET A 209 9.92 13.58 -15.49
C MET A 209 10.34 14.90 -14.84
N ALA A 210 11.23 15.65 -15.49
CA ALA A 210 11.66 16.98 -15.01
C ALA A 210 10.50 17.99 -14.97
N ARG A 211 9.55 17.92 -15.92
CA ARG A 211 8.37 18.79 -15.89
C ARG A 211 7.46 18.46 -14.70
N VAL A 212 7.22 17.18 -14.43
CA VAL A 212 6.44 16.76 -13.27
C VAL A 212 7.14 17.20 -11.98
N GLU A 213 8.46 17.02 -11.89
CA GLU A 213 9.25 17.50 -10.75
C GLU A 213 9.13 19.00 -10.54
N GLU A 214 9.15 19.80 -11.61
CA GLU A 214 8.96 21.25 -11.52
C GLU A 214 7.62 21.61 -10.84
N VAL A 215 6.54 20.92 -11.19
CA VAL A 215 5.22 21.15 -10.59
C VAL A 215 5.14 20.64 -9.15
N VAL A 216 5.76 19.49 -8.84
CA VAL A 216 5.92 19.00 -7.45
C VAL A 216 6.66 20.06 -6.62
N GLY A 217 7.74 20.62 -7.15
CA GLY A 217 8.51 21.70 -6.53
C GLY A 217 7.66 22.92 -6.21
N TYR A 218 6.80 23.38 -7.12
CA TYR A 218 5.92 24.52 -6.86
C TYR A 218 5.01 24.32 -5.65
N VAL A 219 4.54 23.09 -5.40
CA VAL A 219 3.68 22.76 -4.26
C VAL A 219 4.49 22.74 -2.97
N LEU A 220 5.67 22.11 -2.99
CA LEU A 220 6.53 22.02 -1.83
C LEU A 220 7.12 23.38 -1.42
N ASP A 221 7.42 24.26 -2.39
CA ASP A 221 7.84 25.65 -2.15
C ASP A 221 6.76 26.50 -1.45
N GLN A 222 5.49 26.06 -1.48
CA GLN A 222 4.39 26.66 -0.72
C GLN A 222 4.12 25.96 0.62
N GLU A 223 5.02 25.08 1.05
CA GLU A 223 4.89 24.25 2.25
C GLU A 223 3.56 23.47 2.28
N MET A 224 3.12 22.99 1.12
CA MET A 224 1.96 22.11 0.96
C MET A 224 2.40 20.66 0.74
N ASN A 225 1.50 19.73 1.03
CA ASN A 225 1.72 18.32 0.72
C ASN A 225 1.40 18.02 -0.75
N VAL A 226 2.07 17.02 -1.31
CA VAL A 226 1.87 16.54 -2.69
C VAL A 226 1.39 15.09 -2.64
N ILE A 227 0.35 14.77 -3.39
CA ILE A 227 -0.01 13.39 -3.74
C ILE A 227 0.19 13.21 -5.23
N LEU A 228 1.23 12.48 -5.63
CA LEU A 228 1.56 12.20 -7.02
C LEU A 228 1.10 10.79 -7.41
N ASN A 229 0.43 10.62 -8.56
CA ASN A 229 -0.06 9.31 -8.99
C ASN A 229 0.39 8.88 -10.39
N MET A 230 -0.06 7.69 -10.78
CA MET A 230 -0.32 7.34 -12.17
C MET A 230 -1.83 7.36 -12.40
N HIS A 231 -2.30 8.29 -13.24
CA HIS A 231 -3.73 8.49 -13.44
C HIS A 231 -4.33 7.51 -14.47
N TRP A 232 -5.54 7.77 -14.98
CA TRP A 232 -6.20 6.92 -16.00
C TRP A 232 -5.30 6.62 -17.20
N ASP A 233 -4.59 7.64 -17.70
CA ASP A 233 -3.47 7.49 -18.64
C ASP A 233 -3.80 6.65 -19.89
N GLY A 234 -5.04 6.74 -20.38
CA GLY A 234 -5.53 6.01 -21.54
C GLY A 234 -6.06 4.59 -21.25
N GLY A 235 -6.34 4.25 -19.98
CA GLY A 235 -7.07 3.04 -19.61
C GLY A 235 -6.26 1.75 -19.66
N TRP A 236 -4.92 1.81 -19.67
CA TRP A 236 -4.09 0.62 -19.84
C TRP A 236 -4.09 -0.35 -18.65
N MET A 237 -4.46 0.12 -17.45
CA MET A 237 -4.48 -0.70 -16.23
C MET A 237 -5.75 -1.57 -16.17
N GLN A 238 -5.87 -2.56 -17.05
CA GLN A 238 -7.03 -3.45 -17.10
C GLN A 238 -6.89 -4.59 -16.07
N PRO A 239 -7.80 -4.73 -15.09
CA PRO A 239 -7.67 -5.70 -14.02
C PRO A 239 -8.23 -7.07 -14.44
N THR A 240 -7.58 -7.73 -15.39
CA THR A 240 -7.93 -9.10 -15.83
C THR A 240 -6.69 -10.00 -15.77
N PHE A 241 -6.87 -11.32 -15.64
CA PHE A 241 -5.76 -12.28 -15.65
C PHE A 241 -4.99 -12.24 -16.97
N ALA A 242 -5.66 -11.90 -18.08
CA ALA A 242 -5.02 -11.76 -19.38
C ALA A 242 -4.00 -10.61 -19.41
N GLU A 243 -4.35 -9.48 -18.79
CA GLU A 243 -3.54 -8.25 -18.81
C GLU A 243 -2.58 -8.15 -17.60
N GLN A 244 -2.86 -8.89 -16.52
CA GLN A 244 -2.19 -8.77 -15.22
C GLN A 244 -0.66 -8.77 -15.31
N ALA A 245 -0.07 -9.69 -16.09
CA ALA A 245 1.38 -9.83 -16.16
C ALA A 245 2.04 -8.60 -16.82
N GLU A 246 1.48 -8.08 -17.91
CA GLU A 246 2.03 -6.92 -18.61
C GLU A 246 1.76 -5.63 -17.84
N VAL A 247 0.57 -5.48 -17.24
CA VAL A 247 0.24 -4.34 -16.39
C VAL A 247 1.15 -4.26 -15.17
N ASN A 248 1.39 -5.38 -14.47
CA ASN A 248 2.32 -5.41 -13.33
C ASN A 248 3.75 -5.02 -13.74
N LYS A 249 4.27 -5.61 -14.82
CA LYS A 249 5.60 -5.29 -15.35
C LYS A 249 5.72 -3.81 -15.71
N ARG A 250 4.66 -3.23 -16.28
CA ARG A 250 4.61 -1.81 -16.63
C ARG A 250 4.57 -0.92 -15.40
N LEU A 251 3.67 -1.21 -14.45
CA LEU A 251 3.56 -0.53 -13.16
C LEU A 251 4.90 -0.53 -12.42
N GLU A 252 5.52 -1.70 -12.25
CA GLU A 252 6.79 -1.85 -11.55
C GLU A 252 7.89 -0.97 -12.18
N LYS A 253 8.08 -1.08 -13.50
CA LYS A 253 9.11 -0.32 -14.20
C LYS A 253 8.92 1.18 -14.12
N MET A 254 7.69 1.65 -14.27
CA MET A 254 7.40 3.08 -14.23
C MET A 254 7.49 3.62 -12.80
N TRP A 255 6.98 2.88 -11.81
CA TRP A 255 7.07 3.30 -10.41
C TRP A 255 8.49 3.29 -9.87
N ILE A 256 9.35 2.34 -10.27
CA ILE A 256 10.78 2.38 -9.89
C ILE A 256 11.44 3.65 -10.43
N GLN A 257 11.17 4.06 -11.67
CA GLN A 257 11.75 5.29 -12.23
C GLN A 257 11.28 6.55 -11.49
N ILE A 258 9.98 6.66 -11.22
CA ILE A 258 9.41 7.77 -10.44
C ILE A 258 9.98 7.77 -9.02
N ALA A 259 10.00 6.61 -8.36
CA ALA A 259 10.51 6.46 -7.01
C ALA A 259 11.98 6.86 -6.92
N LEU A 260 12.82 6.46 -7.86
CA LEU A 260 14.23 6.84 -7.89
C LEU A 260 14.41 8.33 -8.11
N HIS A 261 13.65 8.94 -9.03
CA HIS A 261 13.72 10.37 -9.32
C HIS A 261 13.33 11.23 -8.10
N PHE A 262 12.27 10.84 -7.41
CA PHE A 262 11.73 11.54 -6.26
C PHE A 262 12.22 10.99 -4.91
N ARG A 263 13.23 10.11 -4.90
CA ARG A 263 13.64 9.37 -3.69
C ARG A 263 14.04 10.30 -2.56
N ASP A 264 14.70 11.40 -2.88
CA ASP A 264 15.29 12.29 -1.88
C ASP A 264 14.33 13.42 -1.46
N TYR A 265 13.04 13.36 -1.79
CA TYR A 265 12.04 14.28 -1.24
C TYR A 265 11.58 13.84 0.15
N ASN A 266 11.24 14.80 1.02
CA ASN A 266 10.77 14.58 2.39
C ASN A 266 9.37 13.93 2.43
N ASP A 267 8.80 13.76 3.62
CA ASP A 267 7.50 13.10 3.81
C ASP A 267 6.27 13.91 3.36
N GLN A 268 6.44 15.16 2.92
CA GLN A 268 5.35 15.96 2.31
C GLN A 268 5.02 15.48 0.89
N LEU A 269 5.89 14.68 0.25
CA LEU A 269 5.58 14.01 -1.01
C LEU A 269 5.09 12.58 -0.76
N LEU A 270 3.84 12.32 -1.10
CA LEU A 270 3.18 11.02 -1.05
C LEU A 270 2.97 10.49 -2.47
N PHE A 271 2.90 9.16 -2.59
CA PHE A 271 2.58 8.49 -3.86
C PHE A 271 1.26 7.74 -3.77
N ALA A 272 0.42 7.89 -4.79
CA ALA A 272 -0.80 7.11 -5.00
C ALA A 272 -0.60 6.16 -6.19
N GLY A 273 -0.70 4.85 -5.97
CA GLY A 273 -0.27 3.84 -6.94
C GLY A 273 -1.00 3.85 -8.28
N SER A 274 -2.27 4.25 -8.28
CA SER A 274 -3.17 4.26 -9.44
C SER A 274 -4.29 5.31 -9.26
N ASN A 275 -5.33 5.24 -10.09
CA ASN A 275 -6.54 6.05 -9.99
C ASN A 275 -7.80 5.15 -9.86
N GLU A 276 -8.69 5.17 -10.85
CA GLU A 276 -9.94 4.40 -10.88
C GLU A 276 -9.76 3.11 -11.69
N VAL A 277 -9.06 2.12 -11.11
CA VAL A 277 -8.85 0.84 -11.80
C VAL A 277 -10.17 0.05 -11.86
N MET A 278 -10.65 -0.17 -13.08
CA MET A 278 -11.79 -1.01 -13.41
C MET A 278 -11.65 -1.59 -14.82
N VAL A 279 -12.45 -2.59 -15.16
CA VAL A 279 -12.61 -3.00 -16.57
C VAL A 279 -13.29 -1.85 -17.31
N GLU A 280 -12.64 -1.35 -18.36
CA GLU A 280 -13.08 -0.14 -19.05
C GLU A 280 -14.51 -0.29 -19.59
N GLY A 281 -15.37 0.68 -19.24
CA GLY A 281 -16.77 0.69 -19.64
C GLY A 281 -17.69 -0.28 -18.89
N ASP A 282 -17.17 -1.11 -17.97
CA ASP A 282 -17.96 -2.05 -17.19
C ASP A 282 -18.16 -1.57 -15.74
N TYR A 283 -19.25 -0.84 -15.52
CA TYR A 283 -19.67 -0.34 -14.21
C TYR A 283 -20.52 -1.35 -13.41
N SER A 284 -20.55 -2.62 -13.82
CA SER A 284 -21.25 -3.66 -13.07
C SER A 284 -20.43 -4.14 -11.86
N THR A 285 -21.03 -4.98 -11.02
CA THR A 285 -20.33 -5.60 -9.89
C THR A 285 -19.07 -6.32 -10.38
N PRO A 286 -17.88 -6.02 -9.84
CA PRO A 286 -16.63 -6.61 -10.30
C PRO A 286 -16.61 -8.12 -10.08
N LYS A 287 -15.97 -8.83 -11.00
CA LYS A 287 -15.71 -10.27 -10.83
C LYS A 287 -14.60 -10.46 -9.80
N ALA A 288 -14.55 -11.64 -9.18
CA ALA A 288 -13.49 -11.99 -8.23
C ALA A 288 -12.07 -11.88 -8.85
N GLU A 289 -11.95 -12.16 -10.14
CA GLU A 289 -10.75 -11.90 -10.94
C GLU A 289 -10.34 -10.43 -10.89
N ASN A 290 -11.28 -9.51 -11.15
CA ASN A 290 -10.99 -8.07 -11.21
C ASN A 290 -10.48 -7.55 -9.86
N ILE A 291 -11.10 -8.00 -8.77
CA ILE A 291 -10.66 -7.70 -7.40
C ILE A 291 -9.26 -8.28 -7.12
N THR A 292 -9.01 -9.54 -7.49
CA THR A 292 -7.73 -10.20 -7.24
C THR A 292 -6.59 -9.48 -7.96
N VAL A 293 -6.81 -9.15 -9.24
CA VAL A 293 -5.81 -8.49 -10.07
C VAL A 293 -5.56 -7.06 -9.61
N GLN A 294 -6.62 -6.31 -9.27
CA GLN A 294 -6.50 -4.92 -8.79
C GLN A 294 -5.75 -4.83 -7.45
N ASN A 295 -6.03 -5.71 -6.49
CA ASN A 295 -5.25 -5.78 -5.25
C ASN A 295 -3.77 -6.14 -5.54
N GLY A 296 -3.52 -7.00 -6.54
CA GLY A 296 -2.18 -7.29 -7.02
C GLY A 296 -1.43 -6.06 -7.57
N PHE A 297 -2.13 -5.15 -8.25
CA PHE A 297 -1.54 -3.89 -8.72
C PHE A 297 -1.10 -2.99 -7.57
N ASN A 298 -1.90 -2.90 -6.50
CA ASN A 298 -1.52 -2.17 -5.28
C ASN A 298 -0.26 -2.78 -4.63
N GLN A 299 -0.15 -4.11 -4.57
CA GLN A 299 1.04 -4.78 -4.04
C GLN A 299 2.28 -4.51 -4.90
N THR A 300 2.15 -4.59 -6.24
CA THR A 300 3.24 -4.28 -7.17
C THR A 300 3.76 -2.85 -6.99
N PHE A 301 2.85 -1.89 -6.81
CA PHE A 301 3.21 -0.51 -6.50
C PHE A 301 4.01 -0.39 -5.21
N VAL A 302 3.53 -0.93 -4.08
CA VAL A 302 4.24 -0.85 -2.80
C VAL A 302 5.61 -1.52 -2.91
N ASN A 303 5.69 -2.70 -3.51
CA ASN A 303 6.96 -3.41 -3.73
C ASN A 303 7.94 -2.58 -4.56
N ALA A 304 7.47 -1.96 -5.65
CA ALA A 304 8.29 -1.14 -6.54
C ALA A 304 8.85 0.10 -5.82
N ILE A 305 8.06 0.76 -4.96
CA ILE A 305 8.56 1.89 -4.17
C ILE A 305 9.60 1.42 -3.15
N ARG A 306 9.28 0.39 -2.35
CA ARG A 306 10.15 -0.09 -1.27
C ARG A 306 11.45 -0.71 -1.78
N SER A 307 11.47 -1.27 -2.99
CA SER A 307 12.69 -1.82 -3.62
C SER A 307 13.76 -0.77 -3.91
N THR A 308 13.40 0.52 -3.96
CA THR A 308 14.36 1.61 -4.18
C THR A 308 15.08 2.08 -2.91
N GLY A 309 14.54 1.73 -1.74
CA GLY A 309 15.06 2.10 -0.43
C GLY A 309 15.19 3.61 -0.21
N GLY A 310 16.25 4.08 0.48
CA GLY A 310 16.41 5.50 0.82
C GLY A 310 15.22 6.04 1.63
N ARG A 311 14.74 7.25 1.32
CA ARG A 311 13.54 7.82 1.98
C ARG A 311 12.25 7.15 1.52
N ASN A 312 12.25 6.48 0.37
CA ASN A 312 11.10 5.69 -0.09
C ASN A 312 10.82 4.46 0.79
N THR A 313 11.74 4.04 1.67
CA THR A 313 11.39 3.08 2.73
C THR A 313 10.30 3.63 3.64
N TYR A 314 10.34 4.93 3.97
CA TYR A 314 9.46 5.56 4.96
C TYR A 314 8.34 6.41 4.36
N ARG A 315 8.30 6.59 3.04
CA ARG A 315 7.31 7.42 2.35
C ARG A 315 5.90 6.85 2.54
N HIS A 316 4.95 7.74 2.85
CA HIS A 316 3.53 7.39 2.92
C HIS A 316 2.97 7.09 1.53
N LEU A 317 2.26 5.98 1.38
CA LEU A 317 1.73 5.49 0.11
C LEU A 317 0.20 5.34 0.19
N LEU A 318 -0.49 5.76 -0.86
CA LEU A 318 -1.93 5.60 -1.03
C LEU A 318 -2.21 4.44 -1.99
N VAL A 319 -3.08 3.53 -1.56
CA VAL A 319 -3.55 2.38 -2.35
C VAL A 319 -5.04 2.51 -2.62
N GLN A 320 -5.44 2.27 -3.87
CA GLN A 320 -6.79 2.59 -4.32
C GLN A 320 -7.71 1.38 -4.14
N ALA A 321 -8.99 1.63 -3.83
CA ALA A 321 -10.03 0.62 -3.98
C ALA A 321 -10.34 0.36 -5.47
N TYR A 322 -10.96 -0.78 -5.79
CA TYR A 322 -11.50 -1.04 -7.12
C TYR A 322 -12.50 0.06 -7.52
N ASN A 323 -12.30 0.68 -8.69
CA ASN A 323 -13.03 1.86 -9.16
C ASN A 323 -13.05 3.03 -8.15
N THR A 324 -12.11 3.07 -7.19
CA THR A 324 -12.13 3.98 -6.02
C THR A 324 -13.47 4.02 -5.29
N ASN A 325 -14.27 2.95 -5.39
CA ASN A 325 -15.62 2.91 -4.87
C ASN A 325 -15.62 2.52 -3.39
N ILE A 326 -16.40 3.23 -2.58
CA ILE A 326 -16.45 3.03 -1.12
C ILE A 326 -16.92 1.62 -0.74
N ASP A 327 -17.95 1.11 -1.41
CA ASP A 327 -18.50 -0.22 -1.09
C ASP A 327 -17.53 -1.32 -1.47
N TYR A 328 -16.81 -1.18 -2.59
CA TYR A 328 -15.77 -2.13 -2.98
C TYR A 328 -14.50 -2.00 -2.14
N ALA A 329 -14.17 -0.82 -1.61
CA ALA A 329 -13.12 -0.70 -0.62
C ALA A 329 -13.45 -1.63 0.56
N VAL A 330 -14.59 -1.38 1.20
CA VAL A 330 -15.01 -2.08 2.42
C VAL A 330 -15.17 -3.59 2.21
N ALA A 331 -15.66 -4.01 1.05
CA ALA A 331 -15.91 -5.41 0.76
C ALA A 331 -14.67 -6.18 0.26
N HIS A 332 -13.73 -5.52 -0.42
CA HIS A 332 -12.79 -6.22 -1.30
C HIS A 332 -11.34 -5.72 -1.26
N LEU A 333 -11.06 -4.50 -0.77
CA LEU A 333 -9.69 -4.00 -0.72
C LEU A 333 -8.88 -4.75 0.33
N GLN A 334 -7.76 -5.32 -0.12
CA GLN A 334 -6.74 -5.92 0.73
C GLN A 334 -5.56 -4.96 0.77
N LEU A 335 -5.18 -4.53 1.97
CA LEU A 335 -3.98 -3.70 2.13
C LEU A 335 -2.76 -4.52 1.72
N PRO A 336 -1.86 -3.96 0.89
CA PRO A 336 -0.60 -4.61 0.58
C PRO A 336 0.20 -4.95 1.82
N GLU A 337 0.96 -6.03 1.75
CA GLU A 337 2.06 -6.26 2.68
C GLU A 337 3.11 -5.15 2.49
N ASP A 338 3.48 -4.50 3.59
CA ASP A 338 4.55 -3.52 3.62
C ASP A 338 5.52 -3.88 4.74
N THR A 339 6.81 -3.77 4.44
CA THR A 339 7.89 -3.99 5.42
C THR A 339 8.07 -2.82 6.38
N THR A 340 7.43 -1.68 6.08
CA THR A 340 7.43 -0.49 6.93
C THR A 340 6.05 -0.27 7.51
N GLU A 341 5.96 -0.38 8.83
CA GLU A 341 4.70 -0.25 9.57
C GLU A 341 4.08 1.15 9.43
N ASP A 342 2.74 1.20 9.42
CA ASP A 342 1.95 2.42 9.45
C ASP A 342 2.33 3.47 8.37
N ARG A 343 2.63 2.99 7.15
CA ARG A 343 2.95 3.84 5.98
C ARG A 343 2.00 3.71 4.80
N LEU A 344 0.86 3.03 4.97
CA LEU A 344 -0.18 2.92 3.95
C LEU A 344 -1.40 3.78 4.29
N MET A 345 -2.08 4.27 3.26
CA MET A 345 -3.34 4.99 3.29
C MET A 345 -4.28 4.40 2.24
N VAL A 346 -5.59 4.42 2.47
CA VAL A 346 -6.59 4.00 1.48
C VAL A 346 -7.10 5.21 0.70
N GLU A 347 -7.26 5.08 -0.61
CA GLU A 347 -7.86 6.10 -1.47
C GLU A 347 -9.17 5.60 -2.11
N VAL A 348 -10.21 6.42 -1.99
CA VAL A 348 -11.53 6.27 -2.64
C VAL A 348 -11.96 7.63 -3.19
N HIS A 349 -12.92 7.68 -4.11
CA HIS A 349 -13.52 8.91 -4.63
C HIS A 349 -15.01 8.98 -4.28
N TYR A 350 -15.59 10.19 -4.34
CA TYR A 350 -16.98 10.41 -3.98
C TYR A 350 -17.68 11.44 -4.88
N TYR A 351 -18.61 10.95 -5.69
CA TYR A 351 -19.46 11.77 -6.57
C TYR A 351 -20.94 11.39 -6.46
N ASP A 352 -21.36 10.84 -5.32
CA ASP A 352 -22.77 10.49 -5.11
C ASP A 352 -23.57 11.75 -4.75
N PRO A 353 -24.80 11.92 -5.27
CA PRO A 353 -25.38 11.14 -6.37
C PRO A 353 -24.84 11.65 -7.72
N TYR A 354 -24.50 10.71 -8.61
CA TYR A 354 -23.93 10.99 -9.93
C TYR A 354 -24.72 12.04 -10.74
N GLU A 355 -26.05 11.98 -10.67
CA GLU A 355 -26.94 12.89 -11.41
C GLU A 355 -26.78 14.36 -11.00
N PHE A 356 -26.47 14.60 -9.72
CA PHE A 356 -26.21 15.94 -9.22
C PHE A 356 -24.75 16.34 -9.44
N ALA A 357 -23.81 15.45 -9.11
CA ALA A 357 -22.39 15.76 -9.07
C ALA A 357 -21.72 15.84 -10.45
N LEU A 358 -22.12 14.98 -11.40
CA LEU A 358 -21.37 14.76 -12.65
C LEU A 358 -22.22 14.81 -13.92
N LYS A 359 -23.52 14.49 -13.85
CA LYS A 359 -24.35 14.43 -15.05
C LYS A 359 -24.59 15.82 -15.65
N GLU A 360 -24.10 16.02 -16.87
CA GLU A 360 -24.19 17.25 -17.66
C GLU A 360 -25.60 17.53 -18.23
N THR A 361 -26.62 17.49 -17.36
CA THR A 361 -28.01 17.83 -17.69
C THR A 361 -28.60 18.79 -16.66
N ASN A 362 -29.68 19.48 -17.05
CA ASN A 362 -30.47 20.33 -16.15
C ASN A 362 -31.67 19.60 -15.52
N GLU A 363 -31.62 18.26 -15.43
CA GLU A 363 -32.70 17.45 -14.85
C GLU A 363 -32.64 17.42 -13.32
N VAL A 364 -31.42 17.39 -12.77
CA VAL A 364 -31.17 17.38 -11.32
C VAL A 364 -30.39 18.63 -10.97
N LEU A 365 -31.06 19.59 -10.32
CA LEU A 365 -30.53 20.91 -10.00
C LEU A 365 -30.44 21.17 -8.50
N GLN A 366 -31.11 20.37 -7.68
CA GLN A 366 -31.23 20.54 -6.24
C GLN A 366 -30.72 19.30 -5.50
N TRP A 367 -30.21 19.50 -4.28
CA TRP A 367 -29.70 18.43 -3.44
C TRP A 367 -29.94 18.70 -1.96
N GLY A 368 -30.20 17.63 -1.23
CA GLY A 368 -30.27 17.59 0.23
C GLY A 368 -31.49 18.32 0.80
N LYS A 369 -31.50 18.48 2.13
CA LYS A 369 -32.66 18.98 2.88
C LYS A 369 -33.20 20.35 2.43
N ASN A 370 -32.38 21.15 1.75
CA ASN A 370 -32.77 22.48 1.27
C ASN A 370 -33.52 22.41 -0.07
N ALA A 371 -33.55 21.25 -0.74
CA ALA A 371 -34.27 21.07 -1.99
C ALA A 371 -35.76 21.37 -1.80
N THR A 372 -36.31 22.17 -2.70
CA THR A 372 -37.70 22.63 -2.71
C THR A 372 -38.57 21.88 -3.71
N ASP A 373 -37.96 21.20 -4.70
CA ASP A 373 -38.65 20.40 -5.70
C ASP A 373 -37.99 19.01 -5.81
N SER A 374 -38.68 17.98 -5.34
CA SER A 374 -38.17 16.60 -5.37
C SER A 374 -37.96 16.07 -6.79
N LYS A 375 -38.63 16.64 -7.81
CA LYS A 375 -38.41 16.28 -9.22
C LYS A 375 -37.09 16.80 -9.77
N GLN A 376 -36.45 17.73 -9.07
CA GLN A 376 -35.14 18.32 -9.38
C GLN A 376 -34.02 17.72 -8.54
N THR A 377 -34.30 16.65 -7.79
CA THR A 377 -33.32 15.87 -7.01
C THR A 377 -33.09 14.51 -7.66
N ALA A 378 -31.97 13.85 -7.35
CA ALA A 378 -31.70 12.50 -7.83
C ALA A 378 -32.63 11.44 -7.22
N GLY A 379 -33.29 11.74 -6.10
CA GLY A 379 -34.11 10.79 -5.33
C GLY A 379 -33.30 9.82 -4.47
N TRP A 380 -31.97 9.97 -4.42
CA TRP A 380 -31.04 9.22 -3.58
C TRP A 380 -29.76 10.07 -3.35
N GLY A 381 -28.84 9.60 -2.51
CA GLY A 381 -27.52 10.24 -2.35
C GLY A 381 -27.51 11.52 -1.52
N GLU A 382 -28.52 11.75 -0.68
CA GLU A 382 -28.60 12.91 0.21
C GLU A 382 -27.75 12.72 1.49
N GLU A 383 -27.91 13.59 2.50
CA GLU A 383 -27.02 13.67 3.67
C GLU A 383 -26.83 12.33 4.39
N GLU A 384 -27.91 11.58 4.64
CA GLU A 384 -27.85 10.29 5.34
C GLU A 384 -27.07 9.23 4.55
N HIS A 385 -27.13 9.28 3.21
CA HIS A 385 -26.33 8.39 2.36
C HIS A 385 -24.84 8.71 2.52
N ALA A 386 -24.46 9.99 2.42
CA ALA A 386 -23.08 10.42 2.62
C ALA A 386 -22.54 10.01 4.00
N ILE A 387 -23.31 10.27 5.07
CA ILE A 387 -22.98 9.87 6.44
C ILE A 387 -22.77 8.35 6.52
N HIS A 388 -23.66 7.56 5.92
CA HIS A 388 -23.53 6.11 5.91
C HIS A 388 -22.28 5.64 5.15
N GLN A 389 -21.99 6.19 3.97
CA GLN A 389 -20.79 5.87 3.19
C GLN A 389 -19.51 6.19 3.99
N PHE A 390 -19.41 7.38 4.56
CA PHE A 390 -18.21 7.81 5.30
C PHE A 390 -18.03 7.05 6.60
N LYS A 391 -19.12 6.70 7.28
CA LYS A 391 -19.08 5.81 8.45
C LYS A 391 -18.50 4.44 8.13
N LYS A 392 -18.83 3.85 6.97
CA LYS A 392 -18.26 2.56 6.55
C LYS A 392 -16.74 2.63 6.41
N LEU A 393 -16.22 3.71 5.84
CA LEU A 393 -14.78 3.94 5.70
C LEU A 393 -14.11 4.09 7.07
N LYS A 394 -14.67 4.93 7.95
CA LYS A 394 -14.15 5.14 9.31
C LYS A 394 -14.05 3.82 10.08
N GLN A 395 -15.15 3.05 10.13
CA GLN A 395 -15.21 1.80 10.89
C GLN A 395 -14.33 0.70 10.30
N THR A 396 -14.17 0.68 8.97
CA THR A 396 -13.38 -0.36 8.29
C THR A 396 -11.89 -0.10 8.40
N TYR A 397 -11.46 1.16 8.30
CA TYR A 397 -10.06 1.56 8.15
C TYR A 397 -9.58 2.49 9.25
N VAL A 398 -10.17 3.69 9.39
CA VAL A 398 -9.64 4.74 10.26
C VAL A 398 -9.59 4.31 11.72
N ASP A 399 -10.66 3.70 12.23
CA ASP A 399 -10.75 3.19 13.59
C ASP A 399 -9.77 2.01 13.86
N LYS A 400 -9.15 1.48 12.80
CA LYS A 400 -8.13 0.43 12.84
C LYS A 400 -6.73 0.95 12.50
N GLY A 401 -6.52 2.26 12.49
CA GLY A 401 -5.22 2.89 12.28
C GLY A 401 -4.84 3.16 10.82
N VAL A 402 -5.74 2.91 9.86
CA VAL A 402 -5.48 3.10 8.43
C VAL A 402 -6.25 4.33 7.94
N PRO A 403 -5.59 5.45 7.62
CA PRO A 403 -6.28 6.65 7.17
C PRO A 403 -6.90 6.45 5.78
N VAL A 404 -7.93 7.25 5.50
CA VAL A 404 -8.64 7.23 4.23
C VAL A 404 -8.63 8.63 3.62
N ILE A 405 -8.19 8.70 2.37
CA ILE A 405 -8.20 9.91 1.55
C ILE A 405 -9.36 9.80 0.57
N ILE A 406 -10.24 10.80 0.58
CA ILE A 406 -11.19 10.99 -0.52
C ILE A 406 -10.46 11.76 -1.61
N GLY A 407 -9.81 11.01 -2.50
CA GLY A 407 -8.88 11.54 -3.51
C GLY A 407 -9.54 12.51 -4.49
N GLU A 408 -10.84 12.36 -4.70
CA GLU A 408 -11.65 13.26 -5.51
C GLU A 408 -13.08 13.34 -4.98
N PHE A 409 -13.62 14.55 -4.94
CA PHE A 409 -15.04 14.81 -4.77
C PHE A 409 -15.41 16.18 -5.36
N GLY A 410 -16.70 16.38 -5.62
CA GLY A 410 -17.22 17.70 -5.96
C GLY A 410 -18.56 17.60 -6.69
N ALA A 411 -19.05 18.74 -7.17
CA ALA A 411 -20.16 18.80 -8.10
C ALA A 411 -19.89 19.84 -9.19
N ILE A 412 -20.26 19.52 -10.42
CA ILE A 412 -20.17 20.44 -11.57
C ILE A 412 -21.04 21.68 -11.36
N ALA A 413 -20.63 22.81 -11.93
CA ALA A 413 -21.46 24.02 -11.99
C ALA A 413 -22.51 23.88 -13.11
N LYS A 414 -23.76 24.24 -12.85
CA LYS A 414 -24.83 24.34 -13.87
C LYS A 414 -25.22 25.80 -14.06
N LEU A 415 -24.38 26.55 -14.79
CA LEU A 415 -24.42 28.02 -14.89
C LEU A 415 -25.66 28.56 -15.61
N ASP A 416 -26.29 27.75 -16.45
CA ASP A 416 -27.57 28.10 -17.10
C ASP A 416 -28.73 28.18 -16.10
N ASN A 417 -28.54 27.71 -14.87
CA ASN A 417 -29.50 27.80 -13.78
C ASN A 417 -28.87 28.39 -12.52
N SER A 418 -29.06 29.69 -12.29
CA SER A 418 -28.43 30.40 -11.17
C SER A 418 -28.81 29.85 -9.80
N ALA A 419 -29.99 29.24 -9.65
CA ALA A 419 -30.43 28.67 -8.37
C ALA A 419 -29.62 27.43 -7.98
N HIS A 420 -29.05 26.70 -8.94
CA HIS A 420 -28.21 25.53 -8.68
C HIS A 420 -26.96 25.87 -7.84
N HIS A 421 -26.44 27.10 -7.95
CA HIS A 421 -25.24 27.52 -7.21
C HIS A 421 -25.39 27.38 -5.69
N GLU A 422 -26.57 27.66 -5.14
CA GLU A 422 -26.86 27.52 -3.71
C GLU A 422 -26.81 26.04 -3.29
N PHE A 423 -27.44 25.16 -4.07
CA PHE A 423 -27.45 23.72 -3.81
C PHE A 423 -26.06 23.09 -3.98
N ARG A 424 -25.29 23.51 -4.98
CA ARG A 424 -23.90 23.08 -5.18
C ARG A 424 -23.03 23.48 -3.99
N THR A 425 -23.17 24.71 -3.51
CA THR A 425 -22.41 25.21 -2.35
C THR A 425 -22.80 24.42 -1.10
N TYR A 426 -24.10 24.18 -0.89
CA TYR A 426 -24.60 23.38 0.23
C TYR A 426 -24.12 21.92 0.18
N TYR A 427 -24.13 21.29 -1.00
CA TYR A 427 -23.58 19.95 -1.22
C TYR A 427 -22.12 19.90 -0.80
N ILE A 428 -21.29 20.78 -1.37
CA ILE A 428 -19.84 20.79 -1.13
C ILE A 428 -19.53 21.00 0.36
N GLU A 429 -20.16 21.99 1.00
CA GLU A 429 -19.95 22.26 2.43
C GLU A 429 -20.38 21.08 3.30
N THR A 430 -21.55 20.49 3.01
CA THR A 430 -22.07 19.37 3.79
C THR A 430 -21.19 18.14 3.63
N ILE A 431 -20.80 17.80 2.41
CA ILE A 431 -19.96 16.63 2.12
C ILE A 431 -18.59 16.76 2.77
N VAL A 432 -17.92 17.90 2.68
CA VAL A 432 -16.65 18.14 3.39
C VAL A 432 -16.83 18.01 4.90
N GLN A 433 -17.86 18.65 5.46
CA GLN A 433 -18.10 18.55 6.90
C GLN A 433 -18.31 17.10 7.33
N GLN A 434 -19.04 16.30 6.56
CA GLN A 434 -19.25 14.89 6.88
C GLN A 434 -17.98 14.06 6.70
N MET A 435 -17.13 14.33 5.71
CA MET A 435 -15.82 13.67 5.58
C MET A 435 -14.94 13.95 6.82
N LEU A 436 -14.84 15.21 7.23
CA LEU A 436 -14.06 15.63 8.40
C LEU A 436 -14.59 15.03 9.70
N ASN A 437 -15.92 15.00 9.89
CA ASN A 437 -16.55 14.38 11.07
C ASN A 437 -16.29 12.86 11.18
N HIS A 438 -15.85 12.24 10.09
CA HIS A 438 -15.48 10.82 10.03
C HIS A 438 -13.97 10.61 9.87
N ASP A 439 -13.17 11.64 10.13
CA ASP A 439 -11.70 11.62 10.06
C ASP A 439 -11.16 11.22 8.66
N LEU A 440 -11.89 11.59 7.61
CA LEU A 440 -11.52 11.38 6.22
C LEU A 440 -10.90 12.66 5.65
N VAL A 441 -9.89 12.53 4.78
CA VAL A 441 -9.20 13.67 4.16
C VAL A 441 -9.85 14.01 2.81
N PRO A 442 -10.52 15.17 2.67
CA PRO A 442 -11.19 15.54 1.42
C PRO A 442 -10.24 16.24 0.44
N ILE A 443 -10.23 15.81 -0.82
CA ILE A 443 -9.50 16.49 -1.90
C ILE A 443 -10.46 16.87 -3.02
N TYR A 444 -10.71 18.18 -3.16
CA TYR A 444 -11.68 18.70 -4.13
C TYR A 444 -11.19 18.48 -5.56
N TRP A 445 -12.05 17.98 -6.44
CA TRP A 445 -11.75 17.85 -7.87
C TRP A 445 -11.92 19.18 -8.58
N ASP A 446 -10.84 19.73 -9.13
CA ASP A 446 -10.86 20.93 -9.96
C ASP A 446 -10.27 20.59 -11.32
N ASN A 447 -11.10 20.63 -12.36
CA ASN A 447 -10.69 20.34 -13.74
C ASN A 447 -10.24 21.60 -14.51
N GLY A 448 -10.23 22.76 -13.86
CA GLY A 448 -9.89 24.06 -14.44
C GLY A 448 -10.90 24.62 -15.44
N HIS A 449 -11.96 23.87 -15.78
CA HIS A 449 -13.05 24.38 -16.60
C HIS A 449 -13.99 25.21 -15.73
N THR A 450 -14.16 26.49 -16.08
CA THR A 450 -14.95 27.46 -15.31
C THR A 450 -16.32 27.73 -15.94
N GLY A 451 -16.60 27.12 -17.10
CA GLY A 451 -17.87 27.24 -17.82
C GLY A 451 -18.96 26.34 -17.25
N ASN A 452 -20.05 26.22 -18.01
CA ASN A 452 -21.12 25.28 -17.67
C ASN A 452 -20.55 23.85 -17.62
N TYR A 453 -21.00 23.10 -16.63
CA TYR A 453 -20.52 21.77 -16.24
C TYR A 453 -19.06 21.69 -15.76
N GLY A 454 -18.47 22.82 -15.41
CA GLY A 454 -17.11 22.91 -14.88
C GLY A 454 -16.98 22.68 -13.38
N PHE A 455 -15.82 22.22 -12.95
CA PHE A 455 -15.44 22.13 -11.54
C PHE A 455 -14.57 23.30 -11.07
N GLY A 456 -14.00 24.08 -12.01
CA GLY A 456 -12.96 25.07 -11.75
C GLY A 456 -13.34 26.09 -10.67
N LEU A 457 -12.53 26.15 -9.61
CA LEU A 457 -12.63 27.15 -8.55
C LEU A 457 -11.76 28.37 -8.83
N PHE A 458 -10.81 28.23 -9.74
CA PHE A 458 -9.83 29.24 -10.09
C PHE A 458 -9.83 29.52 -11.59
N ASP A 459 -9.61 30.78 -11.94
CA ASP A 459 -9.11 31.17 -13.26
C ASP A 459 -7.61 30.81 -13.28
N ARG A 460 -7.26 29.77 -14.03
CA ARG A 460 -5.89 29.24 -14.06
C ARG A 460 -4.92 30.08 -14.90
N ASP A 461 -5.42 30.89 -15.84
CA ASP A 461 -4.60 31.83 -16.60
C ASP A 461 -4.19 33.02 -15.73
N GLN A 462 -5.08 33.47 -14.85
CA GLN A 462 -4.85 34.64 -13.99
C GLN A 462 -4.41 34.29 -12.56
N ALA A 463 -4.43 33.02 -12.18
CA ALA A 463 -4.21 32.55 -10.81
C ALA A 463 -5.12 33.26 -9.79
N LYS A 464 -6.43 33.32 -10.07
CA LYS A 464 -7.42 34.00 -9.23
C LYS A 464 -8.58 33.10 -8.83
N THR A 465 -9.05 33.27 -7.60
CA THR A 465 -10.26 32.59 -7.10
C THR A 465 -11.51 33.13 -7.80
N LEU A 466 -12.40 32.23 -8.25
CA LEU A 466 -13.69 32.58 -8.86
C LEU A 466 -14.87 32.45 -7.91
N TYR A 467 -14.76 31.57 -6.91
CA TYR A 467 -15.83 31.28 -5.95
C TYR A 467 -15.36 31.46 -4.50
N PRO A 468 -15.01 32.67 -4.06
CA PRO A 468 -14.36 32.90 -2.77
C PRO A 468 -15.21 32.42 -1.58
N ALA A 469 -16.54 32.54 -1.62
CA ALA A 469 -17.41 32.07 -0.54
C ALA A 469 -17.42 30.53 -0.43
N MET A 470 -17.50 29.83 -1.56
CA MET A 470 -17.47 28.37 -1.60
C MET A 470 -16.09 27.82 -1.22
N ILE A 471 -15.01 28.46 -1.70
CA ILE A 471 -13.64 28.16 -1.28
C ILE A 471 -13.48 28.35 0.23
N TYR A 472 -13.98 29.44 0.80
CA TYR A 472 -13.93 29.66 2.24
C TYR A 472 -14.73 28.58 3.00
N SER A 473 -15.92 28.21 2.53
CA SER A 473 -16.68 27.09 3.13
C SER A 473 -15.92 25.76 3.06
N LEU A 474 -15.13 25.54 2.00
CA LEU A 474 -14.27 24.36 1.88
C LEU A 474 -13.11 24.38 2.87
N THR A 475 -12.42 25.51 3.06
CA THR A 475 -11.09 25.56 3.71
C THR A 475 -11.09 26.13 5.15
N LYS A 476 -12.21 26.59 5.69
CA LYS A 476 -12.32 27.21 7.03
C LYS A 476 -12.10 26.26 8.23
N HIS A 477 -11.78 24.99 8.01
CA HIS A 477 -11.86 23.92 9.00
C HIS A 477 -10.59 23.69 9.80
#